data_AF-A0A925KF47-F1
#
_entry.id   AF-A0A925KF47-F1
#
_cell.length_a   1.000
_cell.length_b   1.000
_cell.length_c   1.000
_cell.angle_alpha   90.00
_cell.angle_beta   90.00
_cell.angle_gamma   90.00
#
_symmetry.space_group_name_H-M   'P 1'
#
loop_
_entity.id
_entity.type
_entity.pdbx_description
1 polymer ?
#
loop_
_entity_poly.entity_id
_entity_poly.type
_entity_poly.pdbx_seq_one_letter_code
_entity_poly.pdbx_strand_id
1 'polypeptide(L)'
;MSANDAAAASGGPVGKGSAASSITQITLERDCSGCAAGSVLVLRRDGSATHTITGKARLGTQTQTSTGTVRSADFEALARLATGQGFFELNDSYEDPQIQDGPWAMTSIARGDADKKVFRRDDAAPPALRAIESAIEALQTQIKFVPGSR
;
A
#
# COMPACT_ATOMS: atom_id res chain seq x y z
N MET A 1 17.76 -16.59 -60.03
CA MET A 1 18.21 -15.46 -59.21
C MET A 1 16.97 -14.70 -58.76
N SER A 2 16.63 -14.81 -57.48
CA SER A 2 15.97 -13.78 -56.67
C SER A 2 15.84 -14.34 -55.26
N ALA A 3 16.71 -13.80 -54.40
CA ALA A 3 16.59 -13.91 -52.96
C ALA A 3 15.41 -13.05 -52.49
N ASN A 4 14.77 -13.46 -51.39
CA ASN A 4 14.39 -12.57 -50.30
C ASN A 4 14.01 -13.49 -49.12
N ASP A 5 14.89 -13.66 -48.15
CA ASP A 5 15.14 -12.80 -46.99
C ASP A 5 14.09 -12.92 -45.89
N ALA A 6 14.64 -13.00 -44.68
CA ALA A 6 14.03 -13.51 -43.47
C ALA A 6 13.10 -12.52 -42.77
N ALA A 7 12.23 -13.04 -41.89
CA ALA A 7 11.96 -12.39 -40.61
C ALA A 7 11.31 -13.39 -39.63
N ALA A 8 12.15 -14.01 -38.80
CA ALA A 8 11.72 -14.62 -37.56
C ALA A 8 11.40 -13.50 -36.56
N ALA A 9 10.12 -13.34 -36.18
CA ALA A 9 9.73 -12.49 -35.08
C ALA A 9 9.93 -13.23 -33.75
N SER A 10 11.10 -13.06 -33.16
CA SER A 10 11.37 -13.42 -31.76
C SER A 10 10.67 -12.42 -30.82
N GLY A 11 9.45 -12.75 -30.41
CA GLY A 11 8.74 -12.07 -29.32
C GLY A 11 9.34 -12.44 -27.97
N GLY A 12 10.29 -11.64 -27.48
CA GLY A 12 10.74 -11.71 -26.08
C GLY A 12 9.75 -11.00 -25.15
N PRO A 13 9.43 -11.55 -23.96
CA PRO A 13 8.55 -10.88 -23.01
C PRO A 13 9.25 -9.65 -22.42
N VAL A 14 8.75 -8.46 -22.75
CA VAL A 14 9.19 -7.18 -22.17
C VAL A 14 8.88 -7.20 -20.66
N GLY A 15 9.91 -6.92 -19.86
CA GLY A 15 9.94 -7.17 -18.42
C GLY A 15 8.88 -6.43 -17.60
N LYS A 16 8.01 -7.21 -16.94
CA LYS A 16 7.22 -6.78 -15.76
C LYS A 16 8.08 -6.63 -14.47
N GLY A 17 9.41 -6.59 -14.59
CA GLY A 17 10.33 -6.51 -13.45
C GLY A 17 10.63 -5.08 -12.96
N SER A 18 10.38 -4.05 -13.78
CA SER A 18 10.87 -2.69 -13.48
C SER A 18 9.94 -1.84 -12.61
N ALA A 19 8.63 -2.12 -12.60
CA ALA A 19 7.65 -1.28 -11.90
C ALA A 19 7.57 -1.57 -10.39
N ALA A 20 7.69 -2.83 -9.99
CA ALA A 20 7.72 -3.19 -8.57
C ALA A 20 9.00 -2.66 -7.89
N SER A 21 10.14 -2.72 -8.59
CA SER A 21 11.43 -2.26 -8.08
C SER A 21 11.56 -0.74 -7.98
N SER A 22 10.61 0.04 -8.51
CA SER A 22 10.63 1.50 -8.34
C SER A 22 9.82 1.96 -7.13
N ILE A 23 9.04 1.08 -6.50
CA ILE A 23 8.26 1.39 -5.29
C ILE A 23 9.22 1.55 -4.11
N THR A 24 9.16 2.71 -3.45
CA THR A 24 10.03 3.07 -2.31
C THR A 24 9.30 3.09 -0.98
N GLN A 25 7.98 3.33 -1.00
CA GLN A 25 7.15 3.43 0.19
C GLN A 25 5.74 2.92 -0.08
N ILE A 26 5.18 2.21 0.91
CA ILE A 26 3.77 1.81 0.94
C ILE A 26 3.20 2.30 2.27
N THR A 27 2.06 2.98 2.23
CA THR A 27 1.39 3.54 3.39
C THR A 27 -0.07 3.08 3.43
N LEU A 28 -0.52 2.65 4.61
CA LEU A 28 -1.92 2.39 4.88
C LEU A 28 -2.35 3.23 6.07
N GLU A 29 -3.27 4.14 5.83
CA GLU A 29 -3.92 4.96 6.84
C GLU A 29 -5.37 4.51 7.01
N ARG A 30 -5.87 4.48 8.25
CA ARG A 30 -7.24 4.10 8.58
C ARG A 30 -7.77 4.95 9.72
N ASP A 31 -9.04 5.29 9.66
CA ASP A 31 -9.78 5.82 10.79
C ASP A 31 -11.26 5.46 10.65
N CYS A 32 -12.02 5.60 11.74
CA CYS A 32 -13.46 5.44 11.71
C CYS A 32 -14.15 6.44 12.65
N SER A 33 -15.37 6.84 12.28
CA SER A 33 -16.25 7.61 13.15
C SER A 33 -16.65 6.77 14.37
N GLY A 34 -16.07 7.10 15.54
CA GLY A 34 -16.32 6.39 16.79
C GLY A 34 -15.19 5.47 17.27
N CYS A 35 -14.21 5.14 16.42
CA CYS A 35 -13.01 4.41 16.85
C CYS A 35 -12.23 5.20 17.91
N ALA A 36 -11.66 4.49 18.89
CA ALA A 36 -10.83 5.08 19.94
C ALA A 36 -9.55 5.77 19.41
N ALA A 37 -9.09 5.34 18.24
CA ALA A 37 -7.91 5.86 17.55
C ALA A 37 -8.00 5.60 16.04
N GLY A 38 -7.25 6.39 15.27
CA GLY A 38 -6.86 6.06 13.89
C GLY A 38 -5.46 5.43 13.85
N SER A 39 -5.03 4.98 12.68
CA SER A 39 -3.70 4.40 12.50
C SER A 39 -3.07 4.76 11.16
N VAL A 40 -1.76 4.96 11.14
CA VAL A 40 -0.95 5.11 9.93
C VAL A 40 0.22 4.12 10.01
N LEU A 41 0.30 3.21 9.04
CA LEU A 41 1.44 2.32 8.83
C LEU A 41 2.23 2.80 7.62
N VAL A 42 3.53 3.02 7.78
CA VAL A 42 4.47 3.34 6.71
C VAL A 42 5.50 2.24 6.62
N LEU A 43 5.61 1.60 5.46
CA LEU A 43 6.62 0.60 5.13
C LEU A 43 7.54 1.19 4.06
N ARG A 44 8.85 1.11 4.27
CA ARG A 44 9.85 1.62 3.32
C ARG A 44 10.74 0.52 2.80
N ARG A 45 11.21 0.70 1.57
CA ARG A 45 12.09 -0.23 0.89
C ARG A 45 13.44 -0.39 1.58
N ASP A 46 13.92 0.66 2.27
CA ASP A 46 15.15 0.62 3.07
C ASP A 46 15.04 -0.29 4.31
N GLY A 47 13.88 -0.90 4.54
CA GLY A 47 13.62 -1.79 5.66
C GLY A 47 13.02 -1.10 6.87
N SER A 48 12.89 0.24 6.88
CA SER A 48 12.24 0.95 7.98
C SER A 48 10.72 0.79 7.94
N ALA A 49 10.12 0.61 9.11
CA ALA A 49 8.67 0.62 9.29
C ALA A 49 8.30 1.54 10.46
N THR A 50 7.24 2.33 10.28
CA THR A 50 6.67 3.17 11.34
C THR A 50 5.18 2.90 11.44
N HIS A 51 4.70 2.71 12.66
CA HIS A 51 3.27 2.57 12.95
C HIS A 51 2.87 3.62 13.98
N THR A 52 1.99 4.53 13.55
CA THR A 52 1.44 5.59 14.39
C THR A 52 -0.02 5.27 14.69
N ILE A 53 -0.36 5.19 15.97
CA ILE A 53 -1.74 5.13 16.44
C ILE A 53 -2.12 6.54 16.88
N THR A 54 -3.07 7.17 16.19
CA THR A 54 -3.52 8.54 16.45
C THR A 54 -4.64 8.52 17.47
N GLY A 55 -4.35 8.96 18.70
CA GLY A 55 -5.34 9.07 19.76
C GLY A 55 -6.37 10.17 19.49
N LYS A 56 -7.55 10.06 20.10
CA LYS A 56 -8.63 11.04 20.06
C LYS A 56 -8.79 11.64 21.46
N ALA A 57 -8.46 12.92 21.59
CA ALA A 57 -8.52 13.64 22.87
C ALA A 57 -9.90 13.54 23.56
N ARG A 58 -10.99 13.58 22.77
CA ARG A 58 -12.36 13.42 23.29
C ARG A 58 -12.64 12.06 23.97
N LEU A 59 -11.80 11.06 23.71
CA LEU A 59 -11.86 9.71 24.29
C LEU A 59 -10.70 9.44 25.27
N GLY A 60 -9.88 10.45 25.58
CA GLY A 60 -8.75 10.31 26.49
C GLY A 60 -7.59 9.45 25.97
N THR A 61 -7.55 9.12 24.67
CA THR A 61 -6.47 8.33 24.08
C THR A 61 -5.34 9.23 23.57
N GLN A 62 -4.09 8.77 23.70
CA GLN A 62 -2.90 9.51 23.27
C GLN A 62 -2.33 8.95 21.97
N THR A 63 -1.67 9.80 21.20
CA THR A 63 -0.89 9.36 20.04
C THR A 63 0.34 8.58 20.46
N GLN A 64 0.58 7.46 19.80
CA GLN A 64 1.72 6.58 19.99
C GLN A 64 2.37 6.29 18.65
N THR A 65 3.69 6.45 18.58
CA THR A 65 4.48 6.09 17.40
C THR A 65 5.43 4.97 17.78
N SER A 66 5.44 3.91 16.99
CA SER A 66 6.37 2.80 17.14
C SER A 66 7.14 2.58 15.85
N THR A 67 8.38 2.12 15.94
CA THR A 67 9.23 1.81 14.80
C THR A 67 9.56 0.33 14.76
N GLY A 68 9.85 -0.19 13.58
CA GLY A 68 10.20 -1.58 13.38
C GLY A 68 11.00 -1.75 12.10
N THR A 69 11.29 -3.01 11.79
CA THR A 69 12.01 -3.38 10.57
C THR A 69 11.16 -4.34 9.74
N VAL A 70 10.98 -4.01 8.46
CA VAL A 70 10.39 -4.89 7.47
C VAL A 70 11.51 -5.61 6.71
N ARG A 71 11.38 -6.93 6.50
CA ARG A 71 12.37 -7.67 5.70
C ARG A 71 12.25 -7.24 4.25
N SER A 72 13.37 -7.02 3.58
CA SER A 72 13.40 -6.63 2.17
C SER A 72 12.58 -7.57 1.27
N ALA A 73 12.66 -8.90 1.50
CA ALA A 73 11.89 -9.88 0.75
C ALA A 73 10.36 -9.71 0.89
N ASP A 74 9.89 -9.34 2.09
CA ASP A 74 8.45 -9.12 2.34
C ASP A 74 7.97 -7.83 1.68
N PHE A 75 8.77 -6.75 1.78
CA PHE A 75 8.47 -5.50 1.09
C PHE A 75 8.40 -5.69 -0.43
N GLU A 76 9.39 -6.39 -1.01
CA GLU A 76 9.43 -6.68 -2.44
C GLU A 76 8.27 -7.59 -2.88
N ALA A 77 7.83 -8.52 -2.04
CA ALA A 77 6.63 -9.33 -2.31
C ALA A 77 5.36 -8.47 -2.34
N LEU A 78 5.21 -7.54 -1.39
CA LEU A 78 4.11 -6.60 -1.35
C LEU A 78 4.12 -5.62 -2.55
N ALA A 79 5.29 -5.10 -2.92
CA ALA A 79 5.45 -4.23 -4.09
C ALA A 79 5.07 -4.95 -5.40
N ARG A 80 5.47 -6.22 -5.55
CA ARG A 80 5.05 -7.06 -6.69
C ARG A 80 3.54 -7.32 -6.68
N LEU A 81 2.95 -7.57 -5.51
CA LEU A 81 1.50 -7.74 -5.41
C LEU A 81 0.76 -6.47 -5.86
N ALA A 82 1.13 -5.30 -5.33
CA ALA A 82 0.50 -4.04 -5.70
C ALA A 82 0.59 -3.75 -7.21
N THR A 83 1.76 -4.00 -7.79
CA THR A 83 1.96 -3.88 -9.24
C THR A 83 1.12 -4.90 -10.02
N GLY A 84 1.09 -6.15 -9.57
CA GLY A 84 0.35 -7.23 -10.23
C GLY A 84 -1.18 -7.09 -10.13
N GLN A 85 -1.66 -6.43 -9.08
CA GLN A 85 -3.08 -6.07 -8.87
C GLN A 85 -3.49 -4.79 -9.61
N GLY A 86 -2.56 -4.11 -10.27
CA GLY A 86 -2.85 -2.88 -11.00
C GLY A 86 -3.23 -1.70 -10.10
N PHE A 87 -2.52 -1.53 -8.97
CA PHE A 87 -2.82 -0.45 -8.02
C PHE A 87 -2.80 0.95 -8.66
N PHE A 88 -1.91 1.17 -9.62
CA PHE A 88 -1.73 2.48 -10.25
C PHE A 88 -2.85 2.81 -11.25
N GLU A 89 -3.58 1.79 -11.68
CA GLU A 89 -4.73 1.86 -12.59
C GLU A 89 -6.07 1.97 -11.84
N LEU A 90 -6.08 1.81 -10.51
CA LEU A 90 -7.28 2.00 -9.71
C LEU A 90 -7.76 3.45 -9.73
N ASN A 91 -9.08 3.65 -9.56
CA ASN A 91 -9.65 4.96 -9.27
C ASN A 91 -9.07 5.53 -7.96
N ASP A 92 -9.04 6.86 -7.86
CA ASP A 92 -8.53 7.55 -6.66
C ASP A 92 -9.45 7.42 -5.45
N SER A 93 -10.75 7.16 -5.67
CA SER A 93 -11.75 7.02 -4.61
C SER A 93 -12.75 5.90 -4.92
N TYR A 94 -13.12 5.16 -3.87
CA TYR A 94 -14.22 4.20 -3.85
C TYR A 94 -15.11 4.46 -2.64
N GLU A 95 -16.29 5.01 -2.86
CA GLU A 95 -17.23 5.36 -1.81
C GLU A 95 -18.67 5.20 -2.27
N ASP A 96 -19.55 4.81 -1.35
CA ASP A 96 -21.00 4.81 -1.59
C ASP A 96 -21.54 6.23 -1.32
N PRO A 97 -22.15 6.90 -2.31
CA PRO A 97 -22.69 8.24 -2.12
C PRO A 97 -23.81 8.33 -1.06
N GLN A 98 -24.43 7.20 -0.69
CA GLN A 98 -25.44 7.13 0.37
C GLN A 98 -24.82 7.02 1.77
N ILE A 99 -23.54 6.68 1.88
CA ILE A 99 -22.84 6.47 3.16
C ILE A 99 -21.84 7.61 3.35
N GLN A 100 -22.24 8.65 4.09
CA GLN A 100 -21.36 9.78 4.38
C GLN A 100 -20.42 9.53 5.57
N ASP A 101 -20.84 8.68 6.51
CA ASP A 101 -20.11 8.34 7.72
C ASP A 101 -19.74 6.86 7.73
N GLY A 102 -18.51 6.54 8.15
CA GLY A 102 -18.08 5.15 8.26
C GLY A 102 -16.58 5.01 8.46
N PRO A 103 -16.10 3.77 8.65
CA PRO A 103 -14.67 3.48 8.56
C PRO A 103 -14.16 3.82 7.17
N TRP A 104 -12.95 4.34 7.10
CA TRP A 104 -12.28 4.62 5.84
C TRP A 104 -10.83 4.18 5.89
N ALA A 105 -10.26 3.98 4.71
CA ALA A 105 -8.84 3.71 4.54
C ALA A 105 -8.28 4.51 3.37
N MET A 106 -7.03 4.93 3.50
CA MET A 106 -6.25 5.54 2.44
C MET A 106 -4.99 4.70 2.24
N THR A 107 -4.88 4.08 1.07
CA THR A 107 -3.67 3.37 0.66
C THR A 107 -2.86 4.27 -0.26
N SER A 108 -1.56 4.45 0.03
CA SER A 108 -0.66 5.27 -0.76
C SER A 108 0.59 4.47 -1.13
N ILE A 109 1.01 4.54 -2.39
CA ILE A 109 2.24 3.89 -2.88
C ILE A 109 3.08 4.91 -3.63
N ALA A 110 4.32 5.11 -3.17
CA ALA A 110 5.30 5.96 -3.82
C ALA A 110 6.22 5.13 -4.73
N ARG A 111 6.41 5.57 -5.98
CA ARG A 111 7.37 5.01 -6.93
C ARG A 111 8.19 6.15 -7.58
N GLY A 112 9.51 6.16 -7.37
CA GLY A 112 10.34 7.29 -7.80
C GLY A 112 9.79 8.64 -7.31
N ASP A 113 9.48 9.54 -8.24
CA ASP A 113 8.94 10.88 -7.97
C ASP A 113 7.40 10.96 -7.98
N ALA A 114 6.70 9.83 -8.12
CA ALA A 114 5.24 9.79 -8.18
C ALA A 114 4.63 9.07 -6.99
N ASP A 115 3.54 9.61 -6.44
CA ASP A 115 2.68 8.93 -5.47
C ASP A 115 1.29 8.67 -6.06
N LYS A 116 0.75 7.48 -5.81
CA LYS A 116 -0.66 7.17 -6.07
C LYS A 116 -1.35 6.94 -4.74
N LYS A 117 -2.50 7.59 -4.56
CA LYS A 117 -3.37 7.45 -3.40
C LYS A 117 -4.71 6.89 -3.85
N VAL A 118 -5.21 5.93 -3.09
CA VAL A 118 -6.51 5.31 -3.30
C VAL A 118 -7.26 5.35 -1.98
N PHE A 119 -8.32 6.16 -1.95
CA PHE A 119 -9.24 6.25 -0.85
C PHE A 119 -10.34 5.20 -0.98
N ARG A 120 -10.76 4.65 0.15
CA ARG A 120 -12.01 3.91 0.24
C ARG A 120 -12.79 4.27 1.50
N ARG A 121 -14.11 4.23 1.39
CA ARG A 121 -15.02 4.24 2.52
C ARG A 121 -15.71 2.89 2.62
N ASP A 122 -15.80 2.40 3.85
CA ASP A 122 -16.47 1.15 4.19
C ASP A 122 -15.99 -0.01 3.30
N ASP A 123 -16.90 -0.86 2.82
CA ASP A 123 -16.62 -2.03 1.99
C ASP A 123 -16.59 -1.74 0.46
N ALA A 124 -16.57 -0.47 0.04
CA ALA A 124 -16.58 -0.06 -1.37
C ALA A 124 -15.32 -0.45 -2.17
N ALA A 125 -14.31 -1.00 -1.50
CA ALA A 125 -13.04 -1.40 -2.10
C ALA A 125 -13.22 -2.48 -3.19
N PRO A 126 -12.60 -2.35 -4.38
CA PRO A 126 -12.54 -3.45 -5.32
C PRO A 126 -11.69 -4.61 -4.76
N PRO A 127 -11.89 -5.86 -5.23
CA PRO A 127 -11.11 -7.02 -4.76
C PRO A 127 -9.58 -6.82 -4.83
N ALA A 128 -9.09 -6.13 -5.86
CA ALA A 128 -7.68 -5.80 -6.03
C ALA A 128 -7.12 -4.94 -4.88
N LEU A 129 -7.83 -3.88 -4.49
CA LEU A 129 -7.44 -3.02 -3.37
C LEU A 129 -7.49 -3.79 -2.04
N ARG A 130 -8.55 -4.59 -1.81
CA ARG A 130 -8.66 -5.42 -0.61
C ARG A 130 -7.49 -6.39 -0.46
N ALA A 131 -7.08 -7.04 -1.55
CA ALA A 131 -5.94 -7.96 -1.53
C ALA A 131 -4.64 -7.26 -1.12
N ILE A 132 -4.41 -6.03 -1.59
CA ILE A 132 -3.24 -5.22 -1.20
C ILE A 132 -3.31 -4.85 0.28
N GLU A 133 -4.44 -4.31 0.74
CA GLU A 133 -4.61 -3.90 2.13
C GLU A 133 -4.48 -5.06 3.11
N SER A 134 -5.11 -6.21 2.82
CA SER A 134 -4.96 -7.41 3.65
C SER A 134 -3.51 -7.92 3.68
N ALA A 135 -2.75 -7.79 2.59
CA ALA A 135 -1.34 -8.14 2.58
C ALA A 135 -0.50 -7.15 3.42
N ILE A 136 -0.83 -5.86 3.40
CA ILE A 136 -0.21 -4.84 4.27
C ILE A 136 -0.46 -5.18 5.75
N GLU A 137 -1.72 -5.48 6.11
CA GLU A 137 -2.11 -5.87 7.47
C GLU A 137 -1.41 -7.16 7.92
N ALA A 138 -1.39 -8.18 7.07
CA ALA A 138 -0.68 -9.43 7.35
C ALA A 138 0.81 -9.17 7.62
N LEU A 139 1.45 -8.33 6.81
CA LEU A 139 2.85 -7.96 7.01
C LEU A 139 3.06 -7.16 8.31
N GLN A 140 2.15 -6.25 8.65
CA GLN A 140 2.21 -5.51 9.91
C GLN A 140 2.28 -6.44 11.12
N THR A 141 1.50 -7.54 11.15
CA THR A 141 1.50 -8.50 12.27
C THR A 141 2.83 -9.25 12.44
N GLN A 142 3.68 -9.26 11.40
CA GLN A 142 4.99 -9.91 11.44
C GLN A 142 6.10 -8.97 11.92
N ILE A 143 5.85 -7.66 11.91
CA ILE A 143 6.84 -6.65 12.32
C ILE A 143 6.83 -6.51 13.84
N LYS A 144 8.01 -6.65 14.44
CA LYS A 144 8.22 -6.35 15.85
C LYS A 144 8.39 -4.84 16.02
N PHE A 145 7.32 -4.17 16.42
CA PHE A 145 7.35 -2.74 16.72
C PHE A 145 7.89 -2.47 18.13
N VAL A 146 8.78 -1.48 18.22
CA VAL A 146 9.30 -0.93 19.47
C VAL A 146 8.73 0.48 19.64
N PRO A 147 8.17 0.82 20.81
CA PRO A 147 7.70 2.18 21.08
C PRO A 147 8.82 3.20 20.87
N GLY A 148 8.53 4.29 20.16
CA GLY A 148 9.44 5.42 20.06
C GLY A 148 9.60 6.10 21.43
N SER A 149 10.84 6.37 21.84
CA SER A 149 11.12 7.21 23.00
C SER A 149 10.55 8.62 22.73
N ARG A 150 9.62 9.07 23.58
CA ARG A 150 9.15 10.46 23.58
C ARG A 150 10.18 11.39 24.19
#